data_AF-A0A536HGA8-F1
#
_entry.id   AF-A0A536HGA8-F1
#
_cell.length_a   1.000
_cell.length_b   1.000
_cell.length_c   1.000
_cell.angle_alpha   90.00
_cell.angle_beta   90.00
_cell.angle_gamma   90.00
#
_symmetry.space_group_name_H-M   'P 1'
#
loop_
_entity.id
_entity.type
_entity.pdbx_description
1 polymer ?
#
loop_
_entity_poly.entity_id
_entity_poly.type
_entity_poly.pdbx_seq_one_letter_code
_entity_poly.pdbx_strand_id
1 'polypeptide(L)' 'MTAQDFESINSGQALPSLTKHVTVEQIRQYAEASGDRNPIHLDETFARSAGLPGVIAHGMLTMAFANQMLTD' A
#
# COMPACT_ATOMS: atom_id res chain seq x y z
N MET A 1 -14.07 -6.34 11.08
CA MET A 1 -15.00 -5.45 11.82
C MET A 1 -16.44 -5.94 11.87
N THR A 2 -17.17 -5.41 12.85
CA THR A 2 -18.60 -5.13 12.82
C THR A 2 -18.89 -3.95 11.90
N ALA A 3 -19.92 -4.03 11.05
CA ALA A 3 -20.39 -2.88 10.27
C ALA A 3 -20.77 -1.72 11.21
N GLN A 4 -20.41 -0.49 10.85
CA GLN A 4 -20.87 0.70 11.57
C GLN A 4 -22.29 1.04 11.16
N ASP A 5 -23.11 1.44 12.13
CA ASP A 5 -24.46 1.94 11.86
C ASP A 5 -24.38 3.31 11.19
N PHE A 6 -25.08 3.49 10.06
CA PHE A 6 -25.05 4.73 9.29
C PHE A 6 -25.40 5.96 10.14
N GLU A 7 -26.39 5.83 11.03
CA GLU A 7 -26.84 6.89 11.95
C GLU A 7 -25.79 7.29 12.99
N SER A 8 -24.74 6.48 13.19
CA SER A 8 -23.67 6.75 14.16
C SER A 8 -22.49 7.54 13.57
N ILE A 9 -22.46 7.72 12.25
CA ILE A 9 -21.35 8.37 11.53
C ILE A 9 -21.68 9.84 11.28
N ASN A 10 -20.72 10.73 11.53
CA ASN A 10 -20.89 12.17 11.34
C ASN A 10 -19.92 12.72 10.29
N SER A 11 -20.35 13.73 9.53
CA SER A 11 -19.45 14.45 8.62
C SER A 11 -18.31 15.11 9.38
N GLY A 12 -17.08 14.97 8.87
CA GLY A 12 -15.87 15.48 9.54
C GLY A 12 -15.30 14.54 10.61
N GLN A 13 -15.92 13.39 10.85
CA GLN A 13 -15.35 12.37 11.73
C GLN A 13 -13.99 11.89 11.21
N ALA A 14 -12.99 11.91 12.08
CA ALA A 14 -11.65 11.43 11.74
C ALA A 14 -11.67 9.92 11.55
N LEU A 15 -10.95 9.45 10.53
CA LEU A 15 -10.67 8.04 10.34
C LEU A 15 -9.55 7.59 11.30
N PRO A 16 -9.52 6.29 11.68
CA PRO A 16 -8.36 5.72 12.37
C PRO A 16 -7.08 5.99 11.58
N SER A 17 -5.97 6.21 12.27
CA SER A 17 -4.67 6.27 11.61
C SER A 17 -4.09 4.87 11.42
N LEU A 18 -3.40 4.66 10.31
CA LEU A 18 -2.65 3.45 10.06
C LEU A 18 -1.20 3.79 9.73
N THR A 19 -0.28 3.20 10.48
CA THR A 19 1.16 3.21 10.16
C THR A 19 1.57 1.80 9.78
N LYS A 20 2.10 1.63 8.56
CA LYS A 20 2.69 0.37 8.08
C LYS A 20 4.15 0.58 7.74
N HIS A 21 4.99 -0.37 8.15
CA HIS A 21 6.34 -0.49 7.65
C HIS A 21 6.34 -1.44 6.46
N VAL A 22 6.65 -0.94 5.26
CA VAL A 22 6.68 -1.74 4.04
C VAL A 22 8.06 -2.36 3.88
N THR A 23 8.09 -3.68 3.78
CA THR A 23 9.34 -4.41 3.54
C THR A 23 9.52 -4.76 2.06
N VAL A 24 10.77 -4.97 1.63
CA VAL A 24 11.07 -5.44 0.27
C VAL A 24 10.39 -6.78 -0.01
N GLU A 25 10.23 -7.63 1.00
CA GLU A 25 9.53 -8.91 0.86
C GLU A 25 8.05 -8.72 0.50
N GLN A 26 7.36 -7.77 1.15
CA GLN A 26 5.97 -7.44 0.78
C GLN A 26 5.85 -6.88 -0.64
N ILE A 27 6.84 -6.10 -1.09
CA ILE A 27 6.89 -5.59 -2.47
C ILE A 27 7.02 -6.76 -3.46
N ARG A 28 7.90 -7.73 -3.18
CA ARG A 28 8.05 -8.94 -4.01
C ARG A 28 6.76 -9.77 -4.03
N GLN A 29 6.19 -10.04 -2.86
CA GLN A 29 4.93 -10.79 -2.75
C GLN A 29 3.79 -10.10 -3.49
N TYR A 30 3.71 -8.77 -3.42
CA TYR A 30 2.71 -8.01 -4.17
C TYR A 30 2.92 -8.09 -5.68
N ALA A 31 4.16 -8.00 -6.16
CA ALA A 31 4.47 -8.16 -7.58
C ALA A 31 4.07 -9.55 -8.11
N GLU A 32 4.29 -10.59 -7.30
CA GLU A 32 3.85 -11.95 -7.63
C GLU A 32 2.33 -12.07 -7.68
N ALA A 33 1.62 -11.55 -6.67
CA ALA A 33 0.18 -11.66 -6.57
C ALA A 33 -0.58 -10.79 -7.59
N SER A 34 -0.11 -9.57 -7.86
CA SER A 34 -0.75 -8.63 -8.76
C SER A 34 -0.36 -8.83 -10.23
N GLY A 35 0.77 -9.47 -10.49
CA GLY A 35 1.39 -9.53 -11.81
C GLY A 35 2.12 -8.25 -12.22
N ASP A 36 2.09 -7.19 -11.41
CA ASP A 36 2.85 -5.96 -11.64
C ASP A 36 4.33 -6.18 -11.27
N ARG A 37 5.08 -6.62 -12.28
CA ARG A 37 6.52 -6.85 -12.23
C ARG A 37 7.34 -5.69 -12.80
N ASN A 38 6.83 -4.46 -12.74
CA ASN A 38 7.59 -3.29 -13.19
C ASN A 38 8.95 -3.24 -12.45
N PRO A 39 10.09 -3.18 -13.17
CA PRO A 39 11.42 -3.26 -12.57
C PRO A 39 11.73 -2.16 -11.55
N ILE A 40 11.01 -1.02 -11.55
CA ILE A 40 11.17 0.01 -10.50
C ILE A 40 10.86 -0.52 -9.08
N HIS A 41 10.11 -1.62 -8.98
CA HIS A 41 9.73 -2.24 -7.71
C HIS A 41 10.68 -3.39 -7.29
N LEU A 42 11.44 -3.96 -8.23
CA LEU A 42 12.13 -5.23 -8.03
C LEU A 42 13.64 -5.18 -8.29
N ASP A 43 14.09 -4.23 -9.12
CA ASP A 43 15.48 -4.07 -9.53
C ASP A 43 16.01 -2.72 -9.07
N GLU A 44 16.98 -2.75 -8.16
CA GLU A 44 17.59 -1.54 -7.60
C GLU A 44 18.39 -0.74 -8.65
N THR A 45 19.07 -1.43 -9.58
CA THR A 45 19.85 -0.77 -10.63
C THR A 45 18.92 -0.04 -11.59
N PHE A 46 17.84 -0.70 -11.99
CA PHE A 46 16.82 -0.08 -12.85
C PHE A 46 16.11 1.08 -12.14
N ALA A 47 15.71 0.91 -10.88
CA ALA A 47 15.05 1.98 -10.14
C ALA A 47 15.96 3.22 -10.02
N ARG A 48 17.25 3.02 -9.73
CA ARG A 48 18.24 4.12 -9.69
C ARG A 48 18.46 4.77 -11.05
N SER A 49 18.55 3.99 -12.13
CA SER A 49 18.68 4.55 -13.49
C SER A 49 17.44 5.31 -13.94
N ALA A 50 16.26 4.96 -13.40
CA ALA A 50 15.00 5.69 -13.54
C ALA A 50 14.88 6.93 -12.64
N GLY A 51 15.93 7.29 -11.89
CA GLY A 51 15.96 8.49 -11.04
C GLY A 51 15.38 8.32 -9.64
N LEU A 52 15.08 7.09 -9.22
CA LEU A 52 14.58 6.79 -7.88
C LEU A 52 15.74 6.52 -6.90
N PRO A 53 15.54 6.73 -5.58
CA PRO A 53 16.59 6.48 -4.58
C PRO A 53 16.90 4.98 -4.36
N GLY A 54 16.10 4.08 -4.94
CA GLY A 54 16.15 2.63 -4.81
C GLY A 54 14.81 2.04 -5.25
N VAL A 55 14.58 0.75 -4.99
CA VAL A 55 13.26 0.15 -5.22
C VAL A 55 12.19 0.83 -4.37
N ILE A 56 11.01 1.03 -4.95
CA ILE A 56 9.86 1.64 -4.28
C ILE A 56 8.69 0.66 -4.22
N ALA A 57 7.79 0.83 -3.26
CA ALA A 57 6.57 0.05 -3.19
C ALA A 57 5.60 0.38 -4.35
N HIS A 58 4.80 -0.59 -4.76
CA HIS A 58 3.70 -0.36 -5.70
C HIS A 58 2.69 0.62 -5.13
N GLY A 59 2.17 1.53 -5.96
CA GLY A 59 1.09 2.43 -5.55
C GLY A 59 -0.17 1.67 -5.12
N MET A 60 -0.46 0.53 -5.76
CA MET A 60 -1.61 -0.27 -5.39
C MET A 60 -1.39 -1.13 -4.12
N LEU A 61 -0.13 -1.38 -3.72
CA LEU A 61 0.17 -1.98 -2.42
C LEU A 61 -0.13 -0.99 -1.28
N THR A 62 0.20 0.29 -1.44
CA THR A 62 -0.14 1.30 -0.42
C THR A 62 -1.65 1.54 -0.34
N MET A 63 -2.35 1.51 -1.49
CA MET A 63 -3.81 1.55 -1.51
C MET A 63 -4.44 0.33 -0.81
N ALA A 64 -3.87 -0.86 -0.96
CA ALA A 64 -4.35 -2.04 -0.24
C ALA A 64 -4.26 -1.87 1.28
N PHE A 65 -3.20 -1.25 1.80
CA PHE A 65 -3.12 -0.92 3.23
C PHE A 65 -4.13 0.17 3.65
N ALA A 66 -4.38 1.17 2.81
CA ALA A 66 -5.43 2.15 3.08
C ALA A 66 -6.82 1.49 3.15
N ASN A 67 -7.11 0.54 2.27
CA ASN A 67 -8.33 -0.25 2.35
C ASN A 67 -8.36 -1.09 3.63
N GLN A 68 -7.25 -1.73 4.00
CA GLN A 68 -7.14 -2.47 5.26
C GLN A 68 -7.53 -1.59 6.48
N MET A 69 -7.10 -0.32 6.51
CA MET A 69 -7.49 0.62 7.57
C MET A 69 -9.00 0.87 7.65
N LEU A 70 -9.69 0.83 6.50
CA LEU A 70 -11.13 1.04 6.40
C LEU A 70 -11.93 -0.23 6.63
N THR A 71 -11.32 -1.40 6.37
CA THR A 71 -12.00 -2.69 6.25
C THR A 71 -11.42 -3.81 7.12
N ASP A 72 -10.62 -3.55 8.15
CA ASP A 72 -10.24 -4.56 9.16
C ASP A 72 -10.77 -4.20 10.55
#